data_AF-A0A523DIY3-F1
#
_entry.id   AF-A0A523DIY3-F1
#
_cell.length_a   1.000
_cell.length_b   1.000
_cell.length_c   1.000
_cell.angle_alpha   90.00
_cell.angle_beta   90.00
_cell.angle_gamma   90.00
#
_symmetry.space_group_name_H-M   'P 1'
#
loop_
_entity.id
_entity.type
_entity.pdbx_description
1 polymer ?
#
loop_
_entity_poly.entity_id
_entity_poly.type
_entity_poly.pdbx_seq_one_letter_code
_entity_poly.pdbx_strand_id
1 'polypeptide(L)'
;MTAVLVTLLHLVVTAAKLCGPGGVRAVIAENLLLKQQLIVLRRPRQRAPNLTSTERVLCGLESIFLGPGRIYKVAIGVRPATLLAFHQALVRRKYRRLFSSSRRPKKPGPKGPSEALVRAIVELKSRNPRFGCPRIARIIAQTFGLDIDKNVVHRVLSKHYRQSSGGGGPSWLSFIGHATDRCWYAWRRRGGWPSRRRARR
;
A
#
# COMPACT_ATOMS: atom_id res chain seq x y z
N MET A 1 50.22 -39.84 -4.64
CA MET A 1 49.66 -38.71 -3.85
C MET A 1 49.90 -37.36 -4.51
N THR A 2 51.11 -37.06 -5.00
CA THR A 2 51.45 -35.80 -5.69
C THR A 2 50.63 -35.51 -6.96
N ALA A 3 50.37 -36.52 -7.81
CA ALA A 3 49.55 -36.35 -9.03
C ALA A 3 48.08 -36.00 -8.75
N VAL A 4 47.52 -36.54 -7.65
CA VAL A 4 46.16 -36.22 -7.20
C VAL A 4 46.11 -34.78 -6.69
N LEU A 5 47.11 -34.33 -5.93
CA LEU A 5 47.19 -32.94 -5.46
C LEU A 5 47.34 -31.94 -6.62
N VAL A 6 48.15 -32.27 -7.63
CA VAL A 6 48.34 -31.43 -8.83
C VAL A 6 47.06 -31.31 -9.65
N THR A 7 46.34 -32.41 -9.86
CA THR A 7 45.03 -32.39 -10.57
C THR A 7 43.97 -31.62 -9.78
N LEU A 8 43.94 -31.76 -8.45
CA LEU A 8 43.03 -31.00 -7.58
C LEU A 8 43.35 -29.49 -7.62
N LEU A 9 44.63 -29.12 -7.62
CA LEU A 9 45.06 -27.73 -7.78
C LEU A 9 44.64 -27.17 -9.14
N HIS A 10 44.82 -27.92 -10.22
CA HIS A 10 44.39 -27.51 -11.56
C HIS A 10 42.86 -27.40 -11.67
N LEU A 11 42.12 -28.30 -11.00
CA LEU A 11 40.65 -28.22 -10.93
C LEU A 11 40.21 -26.95 -10.18
N VAL A 12 40.84 -26.62 -9.07
CA VAL A 12 40.56 -25.40 -8.30
C VAL A 12 40.92 -24.15 -9.09
N VAL A 13 42.05 -24.14 -9.79
CA VAL A 13 42.48 -23.01 -10.64
C VAL A 13 41.58 -22.85 -11.85
N THR A 14 41.15 -23.94 -12.49
CA THR A 14 40.19 -23.87 -13.61
C THR A 14 38.82 -23.43 -13.14
N ALA A 15 38.33 -23.94 -12.01
CA ALA A 15 37.09 -23.46 -11.37
C ALA A 15 37.17 -21.98 -10.96
N ALA A 16 38.31 -21.54 -10.42
CA ALA A 16 38.56 -20.15 -10.06
C ALA A 16 38.66 -19.24 -11.30
N LYS A 17 39.24 -19.72 -12.40
CA LYS A 17 39.28 -19.00 -13.69
C LYS A 17 37.91 -18.95 -14.38
N LEU A 18 37.12 -20.02 -14.31
CA LEU A 18 35.71 -20.07 -14.74
C LEU A 18 34.84 -19.13 -13.88
N CYS A 19 35.14 -19.04 -12.58
CA CYS A 19 34.53 -18.08 -11.66
C CYS A 19 35.15 -16.67 -11.75
N GLY A 20 36.22 -16.49 -12.53
CA GLY A 20 36.85 -15.20 -12.75
C GLY A 20 35.94 -14.26 -13.53
N PRO A 21 36.36 -13.00 -13.77
CA PRO A 21 35.63 -12.02 -14.57
C PRO A 21 35.53 -12.36 -16.07
N GLY A 22 35.53 -13.65 -16.42
CA GLY A 22 35.44 -14.19 -17.78
C GLY A 22 34.29 -15.18 -17.92
N GLY A 23 33.18 -14.72 -18.49
CA GLY A 23 32.22 -15.58 -19.18
C GLY A 23 31.17 -16.27 -18.32
N VAL A 24 31.52 -17.24 -17.47
CA VAL A 24 30.53 -18.18 -16.91
C VAL A 24 29.50 -17.49 -16.01
N ARG A 25 29.95 -16.62 -15.11
CA ARG A 25 29.05 -15.83 -14.25
C ARG A 25 28.14 -14.92 -15.07
N ALA A 26 28.68 -14.32 -16.13
CA ALA A 26 27.91 -13.48 -17.05
C ALA A 26 26.88 -14.30 -17.85
N VAL A 27 27.23 -15.51 -18.28
CA VAL A 27 26.34 -16.43 -19.00
C VAL A 27 25.22 -16.94 -18.09
N ILE A 28 25.51 -17.27 -16.84
CA ILE A 28 24.49 -17.68 -15.86
C ILE A 28 23.55 -16.51 -15.59
N ALA A 29 24.09 -15.32 -15.32
CA ALA A 29 23.30 -14.12 -15.06
C ALA A 29 22.46 -13.71 -16.29
N GLU A 30 22.99 -13.88 -17.49
CA GLU A 30 22.26 -13.67 -18.76
C GLU A 30 21.09 -14.65 -18.90
N ASN A 31 21.32 -15.94 -18.65
CA ASN A 31 20.25 -16.94 -18.64
C ASN A 31 19.18 -16.65 -17.58
N LEU A 32 19.59 -16.23 -16.38
CA LEU A 32 18.69 -15.91 -15.28
C LEU A 32 17.83 -14.67 -15.61
N LEU A 33 18.46 -13.65 -16.17
CA LEU A 33 17.79 -12.44 -16.64
C LEU A 33 16.78 -12.73 -17.74
N LEU A 34 17.13 -13.56 -18.72
CA LEU A 34 16.21 -13.99 -19.80
C LEU A 34 15.04 -14.81 -19.25
N LYS A 35 15.29 -15.73 -18.32
CA LYS A 35 14.21 -16.47 -17.62
C LYS A 35 13.28 -15.52 -16.89
N GLN A 36 13.82 -14.54 -16.17
CA GLN A 36 13.03 -13.56 -15.45
C GLN A 36 12.19 -12.70 -16.40
N GLN A 37 12.75 -12.26 -17.52
CA GLN A 37 12.00 -11.56 -18.58
C GLN A 37 10.86 -12.41 -19.13
N LEU A 38 11.09 -13.70 -19.39
CA LEU A 38 10.10 -14.61 -19.93
C LEU A 38 8.96 -14.90 -18.93
N ILE A 39 9.27 -15.03 -17.64
CA ILE A 39 8.27 -15.16 -16.56
C ILE A 39 7.39 -13.90 -16.51
N VAL A 40 8.00 -12.72 -16.63
CA VAL A 40 7.28 -11.43 -16.59
C VAL A 40 6.37 -11.26 -17.81
N LEU A 41 6.84 -11.66 -19.00
CA LEU A 41 6.07 -11.59 -20.27
C LEU A 41 4.92 -12.60 -20.33
N ARG A 42 5.08 -13.80 -19.74
CA ARG A 42 4.04 -14.83 -19.71
C ARG A 42 2.86 -14.52 -18.79
N ARG A 43 2.89 -13.43 -18.02
CA ARG A 43 1.80 -13.08 -17.09
C ARG A 43 0.54 -12.65 -17.86
N PRO A 44 -0.65 -13.18 -17.53
CA PRO A 44 -1.90 -12.83 -18.19
C PRO A 44 -2.33 -11.41 -17.77
N ARG A 45 -1.82 -10.38 -18.44
CA ARG A 45 -2.25 -8.98 -18.25
C ARG A 45 -2.25 -8.24 -19.58
N GLN A 46 -3.31 -7.48 -19.84
CA GLN A 46 -3.50 -6.70 -21.07
C GLN A 46 -2.65 -5.41 -21.16
N ARG A 47 -1.80 -5.12 -20.16
CA ARG A 47 -0.95 -3.91 -20.11
C ARG A 47 0.50 -4.28 -19.84
N ALA A 48 1.41 -3.36 -20.17
CA ALA A 48 2.85 -3.50 -19.89
C ALA A 48 3.09 -4.02 -18.46
N PRO A 49 3.86 -5.10 -18.29
CA PRO A 49 3.97 -5.77 -17.00
C PRO A 49 4.64 -4.86 -15.98
N ASN A 50 3.99 -4.67 -14.83
CA ASN A 50 4.61 -3.95 -13.71
C ASN A 50 5.65 -4.85 -13.05
N LEU A 51 6.92 -4.46 -13.14
CA LEU A 51 8.00 -5.13 -12.42
C LEU A 51 7.79 -5.02 -10.91
N THR A 52 7.74 -6.16 -10.22
CA THR A 52 7.68 -6.24 -8.75
C THR A 52 8.99 -5.74 -8.13
N SER A 53 8.99 -5.40 -6.83
CA SER A 53 10.21 -5.00 -6.11
C SER A 53 11.29 -6.08 -6.20
N THR A 54 10.90 -7.35 -6.03
CA THR A 54 11.81 -8.51 -6.15
C THR A 54 12.40 -8.62 -7.55
N GLU A 55 11.58 -8.48 -8.60
CA GLU A 55 12.06 -8.51 -9.99
C GLU A 55 13.07 -7.40 -10.28
N ARG A 56 12.83 -6.18 -9.78
CA ARG A 56 13.75 -5.04 -9.96
C ARG A 56 15.09 -5.27 -9.28
N VAL A 57 15.08 -5.87 -8.09
CA VAL A 57 16.30 -6.20 -7.35
C VAL A 57 17.07 -7.31 -8.04
N LEU A 58 16.38 -8.38 -8.47
CA LEU A 58 17.00 -9.49 -9.22
C LEU A 58 17.63 -9.00 -10.52
N CYS A 59 16.87 -8.24 -11.33
CA CYS A 59 17.39 -7.64 -12.56
C CYS A 59 18.58 -6.72 -12.30
N GLY A 60 18.53 -5.96 -11.20
CA GLY A 60 19.65 -5.13 -10.78
C GLY A 60 20.88 -5.96 -10.37
N LEU A 61 20.70 -7.03 -9.59
CA LEU A 61 21.80 -7.87 -9.12
C LEU A 61 22.45 -8.59 -10.30
N GLU A 62 21.65 -9.17 -11.19
CA GLU A 62 22.12 -9.78 -12.44
C GLU A 62 22.89 -8.78 -13.30
N SER A 63 22.41 -7.53 -13.38
CA SER A 63 23.10 -6.48 -14.16
C SER A 63 24.49 -6.11 -13.62
N ILE A 64 24.83 -6.42 -12.36
CA ILE A 64 26.19 -6.22 -11.82
C ILE A 64 27.16 -7.25 -12.43
N PHE A 65 26.65 -8.45 -12.75
CA PHE A 65 27.44 -9.51 -13.38
C PHE A 65 27.51 -9.39 -14.92
N LEU A 66 26.69 -8.52 -15.52
CA LEU A 66 26.70 -8.25 -16.96
C LEU A 66 27.42 -6.94 -17.26
N GLY A 67 28.41 -6.96 -18.17
CA GLY A 67 29.00 -5.74 -18.71
C GLY A 67 27.99 -4.93 -19.55
N PRO A 68 28.13 -3.60 -19.66
CA PRO A 68 27.17 -2.72 -20.34
C PRO A 68 26.91 -3.11 -21.80
N GLY A 69 27.92 -3.59 -22.52
CA GLY A 69 27.76 -4.07 -23.90
C GLY A 69 26.91 -5.34 -24.03
N ARG A 70 26.86 -6.19 -22.99
CA ARG A 70 25.98 -7.37 -22.95
C ARG A 70 24.55 -7.01 -22.55
N ILE A 71 24.37 -6.02 -21.67
CA ILE A 71 23.03 -5.56 -21.25
C ILE A 71 22.18 -5.17 -22.48
N TYR A 72 22.77 -4.48 -23.46
CA TYR A 72 22.05 -4.11 -24.69
C TYR A 72 21.61 -5.31 -25.53
N LYS A 73 22.35 -6.43 -25.49
CA LYS A 73 22.03 -7.65 -26.26
C LYS A 73 20.95 -8.50 -25.58
N VAL A 74 20.88 -8.48 -24.24
CA VAL A 74 20.00 -9.33 -23.43
C VAL A 74 18.66 -8.63 -23.09
N ALA A 75 18.58 -7.32 -23.32
CA ALA A 75 17.43 -6.49 -23.02
C ALA A 75 16.30 -6.58 -24.09
N ILE A 76 15.79 -7.78 -24.35
CA ILE A 76 14.72 -8.02 -25.34
C ILE A 76 13.35 -7.76 -24.72
N GLY A 77 13.08 -8.31 -23.53
CA GLY A 77 11.77 -8.14 -22.85
C GLY A 77 11.64 -6.86 -22.03
N VAL A 78 12.76 -6.26 -21.62
CA VAL A 78 12.82 -5.08 -20.73
C VAL A 78 13.77 -4.05 -21.34
N ARG A 79 13.38 -2.77 -21.39
CA ARG A 79 14.18 -1.71 -22.04
C ARG A 79 15.58 -1.63 -21.40
N PRO A 80 16.68 -1.59 -22.17
CA PRO A 80 18.05 -1.58 -21.62
C PRO A 80 18.31 -0.42 -20.66
N ALA A 81 17.71 0.75 -20.92
CA ALA A 81 17.77 1.91 -20.02
C ALA A 81 17.20 1.62 -18.61
N THR A 82 16.23 0.72 -18.49
CA THR A 82 15.64 0.36 -17.18
C THR A 82 16.54 -0.59 -16.39
N LEU A 83 17.18 -1.55 -17.06
CA LEU A 83 18.19 -2.41 -16.44
C LEU A 83 19.38 -1.59 -15.94
N LEU A 84 19.86 -0.66 -16.76
CA LEU A 84 20.96 0.24 -16.39
C LEU A 84 20.56 1.16 -15.22
N ALA A 85 19.30 1.58 -15.14
CA ALA A 85 18.78 2.33 -13.99
C ALA A 85 18.75 1.48 -12.70
N PHE A 86 18.43 0.19 -12.77
CA PHE A 86 18.48 -0.72 -11.62
C PHE A 86 19.92 -1.01 -11.19
N HIS A 87 20.82 -1.25 -12.14
CA HIS A 87 22.25 -1.36 -11.90
C HIS A 87 22.77 -0.15 -11.11
N GLN A 88 22.54 1.06 -11.63
CA GLN A 88 22.95 2.30 -10.98
C GLN A 88 22.28 2.50 -9.62
N ALA A 89 21.02 2.08 -9.46
CA ALA A 89 20.31 2.19 -8.19
C ALA A 89 20.91 1.26 -7.13
N LEU A 90 21.34 0.05 -7.49
CA LEU A 90 22.04 -0.86 -6.57
C LEU A 90 23.45 -0.38 -6.24
N VAL A 91 24.25 -0.02 -7.25
CA VAL A 91 25.62 0.48 -7.05
C VAL A 91 25.62 1.73 -6.18
N ARG A 92 24.69 2.65 -6.41
CA ARG A 92 24.54 3.88 -5.61
C ARG A 92 23.71 3.68 -4.33
N ARG A 93 23.37 2.44 -3.97
CA ARG A 93 22.59 2.07 -2.76
C ARG A 93 21.26 2.85 -2.62
N LYS A 94 20.65 3.25 -3.74
CA LYS A 94 19.37 3.97 -3.78
C LYS A 94 18.20 2.99 -3.68
N TYR A 95 18.14 2.24 -2.59
CA TYR A 95 17.15 1.18 -2.33
C TYR A 95 15.71 1.65 -2.45
N ARG A 96 15.42 2.90 -2.07
CA ARG A 96 14.09 3.50 -2.26
C ARG A 96 13.59 3.37 -3.71
N ARG A 97 14.45 3.50 -4.73
CA ARG A 97 14.05 3.39 -6.14
C ARG A 97 13.74 1.95 -6.56
N LEU A 98 14.37 0.96 -5.92
CA LEU A 98 14.20 -0.46 -6.21
C LEU A 98 12.95 -1.02 -5.50
N PHE A 99 12.79 -0.70 -4.21
CA PHE A 99 11.72 -1.25 -3.37
C PHE A 99 10.43 -0.43 -3.37
N SER A 100 10.46 0.85 -3.77
CA SER A 100 9.22 1.65 -3.83
C SER A 100 8.37 1.27 -5.03
N SER A 101 7.12 0.90 -4.77
CA SER A 101 6.08 0.77 -5.80
C SER A 101 5.68 2.13 -6.38
N SER A 102 5.84 3.21 -5.60
CA SER A 102 5.54 4.59 -6.05
C SER A 102 6.71 5.17 -6.85
N ARG A 103 6.45 5.48 -8.12
CA ARG A 103 7.44 6.06 -9.07
C ARG A 103 7.91 7.47 -8.67
N ARG A 104 7.18 8.18 -7.81
CA ARG A 104 7.53 9.53 -7.34
C ARG A 104 7.23 9.69 -5.85
N PRO A 105 8.06 10.44 -5.10
CA PRO A 105 7.64 10.99 -3.81
C PRO A 105 6.35 11.79 -4.04
N LYS A 106 5.27 11.43 -3.34
CA LYS A 106 4.11 12.32 -3.29
C LYS A 106 4.59 13.60 -2.62
N LYS A 107 4.24 14.75 -3.19
CA LYS A 107 4.48 16.04 -2.52
C LYS A 107 3.85 15.93 -1.12
N PRO A 108 4.56 16.37 -0.05
CA PRO A 108 3.93 16.49 1.26
C PRO A 108 2.60 17.22 1.12
N GLY A 109 1.59 16.77 1.85
CA GLY A 109 0.31 17.48 1.87
C GLY A 109 0.49 18.93 2.32
N PRO A 110 -0.49 19.81 2.07
CA PRO A 110 -0.50 21.16 2.64
C PRO A 110 -0.23 21.15 4.14
N LYS A 111 0.39 22.22 4.66
CA LYS A 111 0.60 22.38 6.10
C LYS A 111 -0.76 22.22 6.82
N GLY A 112 -0.75 21.44 7.89
CA GLY A 112 -1.95 21.25 8.71
C GLY A 112 -2.42 22.56 9.36
N PRO A 113 -3.66 22.60 9.88
CA PRO A 113 -4.14 23.75 10.65
C PRO A 113 -3.24 24.01 11.86
N SER A 114 -3.18 25.26 12.30
CA SER A 114 -2.42 25.64 13.50
C SER A 114 -2.95 24.91 14.74
N GLU A 115 -2.05 24.62 15.68
CA GLU A 115 -2.41 23.91 16.93
C GLU A 115 -3.47 24.67 17.74
N ALA A 116 -3.38 26.02 17.76
CA ALA A 116 -4.38 26.88 18.38
C ALA A 116 -5.78 26.70 17.76
N LEU A 117 -5.84 26.60 16.43
CA LEU A 117 -7.10 26.36 15.73
C LEU A 117 -7.66 24.95 16.02
N VAL A 118 -6.79 23.94 16.08
CA VAL A 118 -7.19 22.57 16.46
C VAL A 118 -7.82 22.56 17.85
N ARG A 119 -7.19 23.22 18.83
CA ARG A 119 -7.72 23.32 20.20
C ARG A 119 -9.05 24.05 20.24
N ALA A 120 -9.17 25.18 19.55
CA ALA A 120 -10.43 25.93 19.48
C ALA A 120 -11.58 25.10 18.88
N ILE A 121 -11.31 24.36 17.79
CA ILE A 121 -12.31 23.46 17.17
C ILE A 121 -12.76 22.37 18.16
N VAL A 122 -11.81 21.72 18.82
CA VAL A 122 -12.09 20.63 19.78
C VAL A 122 -12.86 21.16 20.98
N GLU A 123 -12.49 22.32 21.51
CA GLU A 123 -13.18 22.96 22.63
C GLU A 123 -14.62 23.35 22.27
N LEU A 124 -14.82 23.95 21.09
CA LEU A 124 -16.15 24.32 20.59
C LEU A 124 -17.06 23.08 20.45
N LYS A 125 -16.49 21.97 19.95
CA LYS A 125 -17.19 20.69 19.78
C LYS A 125 -17.48 20.01 21.12
N SER A 126 -16.55 20.06 22.07
CA SER A 126 -16.71 19.48 23.41
C SER A 126 -17.77 20.20 24.23
N ARG A 127 -17.82 21.53 24.18
CA ARG A 127 -18.87 22.33 24.84
C ARG A 127 -20.25 22.11 24.21
N ASN A 128 -20.31 21.90 22.89
CA ASN A 128 -21.56 21.76 22.16
C ASN A 128 -21.54 20.55 21.20
N PRO A 129 -21.80 19.33 21.69
CA PRO A 129 -21.74 18.11 20.87
C PRO A 129 -22.66 18.12 19.64
N ARG A 130 -23.79 18.86 19.71
CA ARG A 130 -24.76 18.99 18.61
C ARG A 130 -24.28 19.85 17.43
N PHE A 131 -23.19 20.59 17.59
CA PHE A 131 -22.69 21.44 16.50
C PHE A 131 -22.09 20.61 15.37
N GLY A 132 -22.62 20.80 14.16
CA GLY A 132 -22.09 20.22 12.94
C GLY A 132 -20.88 20.98 12.41
N CYS A 133 -20.06 20.33 11.57
CA CYS A 133 -18.85 20.92 11.00
C CYS A 133 -19.08 22.28 10.29
N PRO A 134 -20.14 22.50 9.49
CA PRO A 134 -20.38 23.80 8.85
C PRO A 134 -20.65 24.93 9.85
N ARG A 135 -21.32 24.61 10.97
CA ARG A 135 -21.64 25.59 12.00
C ARG A 135 -20.39 26.02 12.76
N ILE A 136 -19.51 25.06 13.08
CA ILE A 136 -18.22 25.32 13.74
C ILE A 136 -17.33 26.18 12.84
N ALA A 137 -17.22 25.86 11.55
CA ALA A 137 -16.48 26.66 10.58
C ALA A 137 -16.98 28.11 10.55
N ARG A 138 -18.31 28.31 10.50
CA ARG A 138 -18.92 29.64 10.50
C ARG A 138 -18.62 30.43 11.77
N ILE A 139 -18.73 29.80 12.94
CA ILE A 139 -18.43 30.46 14.22
C ILE A 139 -16.98 30.92 14.23
N ILE A 140 -16.04 30.08 13.80
CA ILE A 140 -14.62 30.43 13.78
C ILE A 140 -14.33 31.55 12.77
N ALA A 141 -14.98 31.53 11.60
CA ALA A 141 -14.87 32.61 10.63
C ALA A 141 -15.39 33.94 11.19
N GLN A 142 -16.49 33.92 11.95
CA GLN A 142 -17.07 35.12 12.56
C GLN A 142 -16.25 35.64 13.75
N THR A 143 -15.74 34.76 14.61
CA THR A 143 -15.04 35.16 15.84
C THR A 143 -13.56 35.50 15.61
N PHE A 144 -12.91 34.82 14.67
CA PHE A 144 -11.47 34.96 14.43
C PHE A 144 -11.14 35.56 13.05
N GLY A 145 -12.13 35.80 12.20
CA GLY A 145 -11.90 36.29 10.83
C GLY A 145 -11.20 35.27 9.92
N LEU A 146 -11.12 33.99 10.32
CA LEU A 146 -10.43 32.94 9.59
C LEU A 146 -11.44 32.12 8.78
N ASP A 147 -11.42 32.27 7.45
CA ASP A 147 -12.24 31.43 6.58
C ASP A 147 -11.67 30.00 6.52
N ILE A 148 -12.42 29.04 7.07
CA ILE A 148 -11.99 27.64 7.20
C ILE A 148 -13.02 26.75 6.53
N ASP A 149 -12.55 25.94 5.59
CA ASP A 149 -13.40 24.94 4.94
C ASP A 149 -13.91 23.89 5.95
N LYS A 150 -15.20 23.55 5.85
CA LYS A 150 -15.87 22.56 6.71
C LYS A 150 -15.16 21.21 6.74
N ASN A 151 -14.44 20.83 5.68
CA ASN A 151 -13.71 19.57 5.61
C ASN A 151 -12.41 19.61 6.44
N VAL A 152 -11.84 20.80 6.70
CA VAL A 152 -10.74 20.97 7.65
C VAL A 152 -11.24 20.66 9.05
N VAL A 153 -12.39 21.22 9.45
CA VAL A 153 -13.04 20.91 10.73
C VAL A 153 -13.32 19.42 10.85
N HIS A 154 -13.89 18.79 9.81
CA HIS A 154 -14.14 17.35 9.80
C HIS A 154 -12.85 16.54 9.99
N ARG A 155 -11.77 16.85 9.25
CA ARG A 155 -10.47 16.18 9.40
C ARG A 155 -9.90 16.35 10.81
N VAL A 156 -9.97 17.56 11.37
CA VAL A 156 -9.50 17.84 12.74
C VAL A 156 -10.28 17.02 13.75
N LEU A 157 -11.61 17.02 13.69
CA LEU A 157 -12.46 16.27 14.60
C LEU A 157 -12.25 14.76 14.46
N SER A 158 -12.10 14.24 13.24
CA SER A 158 -11.85 12.81 13.03
C SER A 158 -10.55 12.31 13.68
N LYS A 159 -9.55 13.19 13.81
CA LYS A 159 -8.23 12.84 14.37
C LYS A 159 -8.12 13.12 15.87
N HIS A 160 -8.72 14.21 16.36
CA HIS A 160 -8.49 14.71 17.72
C HIS A 160 -9.72 14.61 18.63
N TYR A 161 -10.91 14.38 18.08
CA TYR A 161 -12.14 14.29 18.87
C TYR A 161 -12.70 12.87 18.82
N ARG A 162 -12.51 12.11 19.89
CA ARG A 162 -13.30 10.91 20.15
C ARG A 162 -14.56 11.35 20.88
N GLN A 163 -15.73 11.09 20.30
CA GLN A 163 -16.98 11.27 21.03
C GLN A 163 -16.88 10.45 22.31
N SER A 164 -17.05 11.10 23.46
CA SER A 164 -17.29 10.38 24.69
C SER A 164 -18.54 9.55 24.44
N SER A 165 -18.42 8.23 24.60
CA SER A 165 -19.53 7.29 24.53
C SER A 165 -20.50 7.63 25.67
N GLY A 166 -21.34 8.63 25.45
CA GLY A 166 -22.45 8.97 26.33
C GLY A 166 -23.46 7.83 26.26
N GLY A 167 -23.22 6.82 27.09
CA GLY A 167 -24.16 5.74 27.35
C GLY A 167 -25.47 6.33 27.86
N GLY A 168 -26.57 6.05 27.15
CA GLY A 168 -27.90 6.51 27.53
C GLY A 168 -28.85 6.69 26.35
N GLY A 169 -28.35 6.67 25.10
CA GLY A 169 -29.21 6.62 23.92
C GLY A 169 -29.43 5.18 23.45
N PRO A 170 -30.66 4.76 23.11
CA PRO A 170 -30.88 3.46 22.48
C PRO A 170 -30.04 3.36 21.21
N SER A 171 -29.37 2.22 21.04
CA SER A 171 -28.61 1.93 19.82
C SER A 171 -29.55 1.94 18.60
N TRP A 172 -29.00 2.09 17.40
CA TRP A 172 -29.78 1.90 16.15
C TRP A 172 -30.51 0.55 16.12
N LEU A 173 -29.93 -0.48 16.72
CA LEU A 173 -30.56 -1.80 16.87
C LEU A 173 -31.76 -1.72 17.84
N SER A 174 -31.63 -0.98 18.93
CA SER A 174 -32.73 -0.74 19.89
C SER A 174 -33.87 0.07 19.23
N PHE A 175 -33.55 1.05 18.37
CA PHE A 175 -34.55 1.80 17.61
C PHE A 175 -35.31 0.91 16.60
N ILE A 176 -34.59 0.07 15.84
CA ILE A 176 -35.21 -0.89 14.91
C ILE A 176 -36.04 -1.93 15.66
N GLY A 177 -35.55 -2.42 16.81
CA GLY A 177 -36.31 -3.29 17.69
C GLY A 177 -37.64 -2.67 18.12
N HIS A 178 -37.62 -1.43 18.64
CA HIS A 178 -38.83 -0.72 19.03
C HIS A 178 -39.78 -0.42 17.86
N ALA A 179 -39.26 -0.10 16.68
CA ALA A 179 -40.08 0.12 15.49
C ALA A 179 -40.76 -1.18 15.04
N THR A 180 -40.03 -2.30 15.06
CA THR A 180 -40.55 -3.63 14.70
C THR A 180 -41.60 -4.08 15.70
N ASP A 181 -41.36 -3.92 17.01
CA ASP A 181 -42.32 -4.24 18.06
C ASP A 181 -43.60 -3.42 17.91
N ARG A 182 -43.51 -2.11 17.66
CA ARG A 182 -44.69 -1.26 17.44
C ARG A 182 -45.52 -1.73 16.25
N CYS A 183 -44.86 -2.10 15.15
CA CYS A 183 -45.55 -2.70 14.00
C CYS A 183 -46.22 -4.02 14.38
N TRP A 184 -45.55 -4.86 15.16
CA TRP A 184 -46.09 -6.14 15.61
C TRP A 184 -47.32 -5.98 16.52
N TYR A 185 -47.29 -5.05 17.48
CA TYR A 185 -48.44 -4.73 18.34
C TYR A 185 -49.58 -4.06 17.57
N ALA A 186 -49.28 -3.17 16.62
CA ALA A 186 -50.29 -2.54 15.77
C ALA A 186 -50.96 -3.55 14.84
N TRP A 187 -50.19 -4.52 14.32
CA TRP A 187 -50.69 -5.60 13.47
C TRP A 187 -51.52 -6.61 14.26
N ARG A 188 -51.10 -6.96 15.48
CA ARG A 188 -51.88 -7.80 16.42
C ARG A 188 -53.20 -7.15 16.82
N ARG A 189 -53.23 -5.82 17.02
CA ARG A 189 -54.47 -5.06 17.27
C ARG A 189 -55.41 -5.00 16.07
N ARG A 190 -54.91 -5.20 14.85
CA ARG A 190 -55.70 -5.25 13.60
C ARG A 190 -56.21 -6.66 13.25
N GLY A 191 -56.01 -7.66 14.13
CA GLY A 191 -56.73 -8.93 14.02
C GLY A 191 -56.18 -9.97 13.02
N GLY A 192 -54.87 -10.04 12.75
CA GLY A 192 -54.25 -11.19 12.07
C GLY A 192 -53.37 -11.97 13.06
N TRP A 193 -53.41 -13.29 13.25
CA TRP A 193 -53.70 -14.48 12.42
C TRP A 193 -54.35 -15.58 13.28
N PRO A 194 -55.14 -16.54 12.74
CA PRO A 194 -55.67 -17.66 13.51
C PRO A 194 -54.55 -18.65 13.87
N SER A 195 -54.41 -18.92 15.16
CA SER A 195 -53.67 -20.00 15.81
C SER A 195 -52.87 -20.95 14.88
N ARG A 196 -51.52 -20.92 14.97
CA ARG A 196 -50.69 -22.05 14.53
C ARG A 196 -51.09 -23.28 15.35
N ARG A 197 -51.90 -24.17 14.77
CA ARG A 197 -52.07 -25.53 15.30
C ARG A 197 -50.74 -26.25 15.18
N ARG A 198 -50.33 -26.86 16.28
CA ARG A 198 -49.26 -27.86 16.34
C ARG A 198 -49.56 -28.96 15.32
N ALA A 199 -48.63 -29.25 14.43
CA ALA A 199 -48.52 -30.55 13.80
C ALA A 199 -47.21 -31.18 14.33
N ARG A 200 -47.35 -31.91 15.43
CA ARG A 200 -46.47 -33.04 15.73
C ARG A 200 -47.02 -34.22 14.94
N ARG A 201 -46.28 -34.70 13.95
CA ARG A 201 -46.11 -36.11 13.57
C ARG A 201 -44.75 -36.22 12.90
#